data_AF-A0AAN7Z0X4-F1
#
_entry.id   AF-A0AAN7Z0X4-F1
#
_cell.length_a   1.000
_cell.length_b   1.000
_cell.length_c   1.000
_cell.angle_alpha   90.00
_cell.angle_beta   90.00
_cell.angle_gamma   90.00
#
_symmetry.space_group_name_H-M   'P 1'
#
loop_
_entity.id
_entity.type
_entity.pdbx_description
1 polymer ?
#
loop_
_entity_poly.entity_id
_entity_poly.type
_entity_poly.pdbx_seq_one_letter_code
_entity_poly.pdbx_strand_id
1 'polypeptide(L)'
;MEQSGAIDVGCGIFNYAITATTPREVQERNCYTADQFGQHDDIYEHNVRFISGFTCAGTALKPIRRGDPSTYISYPAYNGKQPVQMNIYWKDGCILDYPSTDEIYPANPLELDDPGSTFCQDLLINNWEKCDNTGVGGNVQAGCLVYDFKAAHD
;
A
#
# COMPACT_ATOMS: atom_id res chain seq x y z
N MET A 1 -3.98 1.83 20.16
CA MET A 1 -4.30 2.33 21.51
C MET A 1 -4.51 3.83 21.39
N GLU A 2 -5.74 4.29 21.52
CA GLU A 2 -6.04 5.72 21.61
C GLU A 2 -5.94 6.12 23.09
N GLN A 3 -5.13 7.14 23.40
CA GLN A 3 -5.10 7.72 24.74
C GLN A 3 -5.91 9.00 24.73
N SER A 4 -6.96 9.09 25.52
CA SER A 4 -7.78 10.30 25.64
C SER A 4 -7.69 10.91 27.04
N GLY A 5 -7.80 12.23 27.13
CA GLY A 5 -7.77 12.95 28.40
C GLY A 5 -8.43 14.32 28.31
N ALA A 6 -8.47 15.00 29.45
CA ALA A 6 -8.92 16.38 29.55
C ALA A 6 -7.88 17.23 30.29
N ILE A 7 -7.69 18.47 29.85
CA ILE A 7 -6.82 19.45 30.52
C ILE A 7 -7.63 20.71 30.82
N ASP A 8 -7.67 21.11 32.09
CA ASP A 8 -8.22 22.39 32.53
C ASP A 8 -7.09 23.43 32.50
N VAL A 9 -7.25 24.46 31.67
CA VAL A 9 -6.27 25.55 31.51
C VAL A 9 -6.65 26.80 32.30
N GLY A 10 -7.60 26.70 33.23
CA GLY A 10 -8.07 27.79 34.09
C GLY A 10 -9.11 28.72 33.44
N CYS A 11 -9.24 28.70 32.10
CA CYS A 11 -10.31 29.40 31.37
C CYS A 11 -11.22 28.45 30.57
N GLY A 12 -11.03 27.14 30.70
CA GLY A 12 -11.81 26.12 30.00
C GLY A 12 -11.16 24.74 30.08
N ILE A 13 -11.95 23.72 29.72
CA ILE A 13 -11.53 22.32 29.67
C ILE A 13 -11.38 21.91 28.20
N PHE A 14 -10.19 21.47 27.82
CA PHE A 14 -9.93 20.85 26.52
C PHE A 14 -9.97 19.33 26.64
N ASN A 15 -10.75 18.67 25.80
CA ASN A 15 -10.69 17.21 25.63
C ASN A 15 -9.76 16.88 24.45
N TYR A 16 -8.91 15.87 24.61
CA TYR A 16 -7.97 15.45 23.57
C TYR A 16 -7.93 13.92 23.43
N ALA A 17 -7.55 13.47 22.22
CA ALA A 17 -7.25 12.08 21.92
C ALA A 17 -5.90 12.03 21.17
N ILE A 18 -4.99 11.18 21.66
CA ILE A 18 -3.69 10.92 21.07
C ILE A 18 -3.82 9.65 20.23
N THR A 19 -3.51 9.79 18.95
CA THR A 19 -3.45 8.67 18.01
C THR A 19 -2.01 8.44 17.61
N ALA A 20 -1.58 7.18 17.62
CA ALA A 20 -0.24 6.81 17.16
C ALA A 20 -0.12 7.10 15.66
N THR A 21 0.97 7.76 15.27
CA THR A 21 1.29 8.01 13.87
C THR A 21 2.11 6.86 13.29
N THR A 22 2.03 6.69 11.98
CA THR A 22 2.80 5.74 11.20
C THR A 22 4.01 6.46 10.61
N PRO A 23 5.23 5.94 10.79
CA PRO A 23 6.44 6.54 10.23
C PRO A 23 6.46 6.42 8.70
N ARG A 24 7.12 7.39 8.03
CA ARG A 24 7.39 7.37 6.59
C ARG A 24 8.54 6.43 6.23
N GLU A 25 8.30 5.15 6.42
CA GLU A 25 9.22 4.09 6.03
C GLU A 25 8.48 2.92 5.40
N VAL A 26 9.23 2.05 4.73
CA VAL A 26 8.73 0.76 4.27
C VAL A 26 8.67 -0.17 5.47
N GLN A 27 7.46 -0.62 5.80
CA GLN A 27 7.18 -1.56 6.88
C GLN A 27 7.53 -3.00 6.48
N GLU A 28 7.46 -3.90 7.44
CA GLU A 28 7.63 -5.33 7.18
C GLU A 28 6.61 -5.84 6.17
N ARG A 29 7.09 -6.67 5.24
CA ARG A 29 6.26 -7.28 4.20
C ARG A 29 5.46 -8.45 4.77
N ASN A 30 4.19 -8.50 4.41
CA ASN A 30 3.33 -9.62 4.72
C ASN A 30 3.11 -10.49 3.47
N CYS A 31 3.67 -11.70 3.47
CA CYS A 31 3.46 -12.68 2.40
C CYS A 31 2.18 -13.48 2.64
N TYR A 32 1.44 -13.75 1.56
CA TYR A 32 0.27 -14.62 1.61
C TYR A 32 0.66 -16.11 1.69
N THR A 33 -0.24 -16.97 2.15
CA THR A 33 0.01 -18.42 2.09
C THR A 33 -0.19 -18.93 0.65
N ALA A 34 0.54 -19.98 0.27
CA ALA A 34 0.50 -20.52 -1.10
C ALA A 34 -0.91 -21.01 -1.50
N ASP A 35 -1.72 -21.42 -0.53
CA ASP A 35 -3.08 -21.94 -0.73
C ASP A 35 -4.17 -20.90 -0.44
N GLN A 36 -3.80 -19.67 -0.04
CA GLN A 36 -4.74 -18.65 0.45
C GLN A 36 -5.84 -18.32 -0.57
N PHE A 37 -5.52 -18.42 -1.85
CA PHE A 37 -6.43 -18.14 -2.94
C PHE A 37 -6.74 -19.38 -3.77
N GLY A 38 -6.60 -20.60 -3.24
CA GLY A 38 -6.89 -21.83 -3.99
C GLY A 38 -5.81 -22.19 -5.03
N GLN A 39 -6.15 -23.08 -5.98
CA GLN A 39 -5.19 -23.54 -6.99
C GLN A 39 -4.87 -22.44 -7.98
N HIS A 40 -3.60 -22.07 -8.11
CA HIS A 40 -3.17 -21.10 -9.12
C HIS A 40 -1.98 -21.63 -9.90
N ASP A 41 -1.85 -21.20 -11.15
CA ASP A 41 -0.61 -21.39 -11.90
C ASP A 41 0.49 -20.44 -11.39
N ASP A 42 1.75 -20.79 -11.65
CA ASP A 42 2.88 -19.93 -11.35
C ASP A 42 2.79 -18.60 -12.12
N ILE A 43 3.02 -17.50 -11.43
CA ILE A 43 3.07 -16.16 -12.01
C ILE A 43 4.53 -15.81 -12.31
N TYR A 44 4.86 -15.67 -13.61
CA TYR A 44 6.22 -15.36 -14.05
C TYR A 44 6.60 -13.89 -13.82
N GLU A 45 7.88 -13.64 -13.52
CA GLU A 45 8.46 -12.32 -13.27
C GLU A 45 8.10 -11.27 -14.33
N HIS A 46 8.22 -11.62 -15.62
CA HIS A 46 7.95 -10.67 -16.70
C HIS A 46 6.51 -10.12 -16.67
N ASN A 47 5.55 -10.94 -16.24
CA ASN A 47 4.16 -10.51 -16.09
C ASN A 47 4.02 -9.54 -14.92
N VAL A 48 4.67 -9.83 -13.78
CA VAL A 48 4.64 -8.94 -12.61
C VAL A 48 5.21 -7.57 -12.98
N ARG A 49 6.38 -7.53 -13.64
CA ARG A 49 7.00 -6.27 -14.09
C ARG A 49 6.13 -5.50 -15.09
N PHE A 50 5.50 -6.20 -16.03
CA PHE A 50 4.61 -5.57 -17.01
C PHE A 50 3.38 -4.96 -16.33
N ILE A 51 2.71 -5.72 -15.47
CA ILE A 51 1.48 -5.32 -14.78
C ILE A 51 1.76 -4.21 -13.75
N SER A 52 2.89 -4.25 -13.04
CA SER A 52 3.30 -3.18 -12.13
C SER A 52 3.52 -1.87 -12.88
N GLY A 53 4.04 -1.93 -14.11
CA GLY A 53 4.17 -0.77 -14.99
C GLY A 53 2.83 -0.07 -15.26
N PHE A 54 1.78 -0.83 -15.60
CA PHE A 54 0.43 -0.27 -15.80
C PHE A 54 -0.19 0.23 -14.50
N THR A 55 -0.03 -0.53 -13.42
CA THR A 55 -0.57 -0.16 -12.09
C THR A 55 0.02 1.15 -11.60
N CYS A 56 1.32 1.35 -11.83
CA CYS A 56 2.04 2.56 -11.42
C CYS A 56 2.00 3.68 -12.46
N ALA A 57 1.43 3.47 -13.65
CA ALA A 57 1.37 4.48 -14.69
C ALA A 57 0.53 5.69 -14.22
N GLY A 58 1.11 6.89 -14.30
CA GLY A 58 0.42 8.12 -13.89
C GLY A 58 0.26 8.33 -12.38
N THR A 59 0.84 7.46 -11.54
CA THR A 59 0.82 7.63 -10.06
C THR A 59 1.54 8.88 -9.58
N ALA A 60 2.45 9.44 -10.37
CA ALA A 60 3.08 10.73 -10.09
C ALA A 60 2.11 11.93 -10.28
N LEU A 61 0.93 11.72 -10.89
CA LEU A 61 -0.03 12.77 -11.22
C LEU A 61 -1.29 12.75 -10.34
N LYS A 62 -1.55 11.64 -9.64
CA LYS A 62 -2.80 11.45 -8.87
C LYS A 62 -2.48 10.90 -7.48
N PRO A 63 -2.84 11.64 -6.40
CA PRO A 63 -2.69 11.13 -5.06
C PRO A 63 -3.80 10.12 -4.71
N ILE A 64 -3.49 9.24 -3.76
CA ILE A 64 -4.46 8.45 -3.00
C ILE A 64 -4.83 9.23 -1.75
N ARG A 65 -6.11 9.26 -1.43
CA ARG A 65 -6.69 10.05 -0.33
C ARG A 65 -7.18 9.17 0.81
N ARG A 66 -6.92 9.60 2.04
CA ARG A 66 -7.46 8.95 3.24
C ARG A 66 -8.98 9.05 3.24
N GLY A 67 -9.65 7.92 3.46
CA GLY A 67 -11.11 7.88 3.57
C GLY A 67 -11.86 8.06 2.24
N ASP A 68 -11.15 8.09 1.10
CA ASP A 68 -11.76 8.16 -0.22
C ASP A 68 -11.28 6.99 -1.11
N PRO A 69 -11.98 5.84 -1.03
CA PRO A 69 -11.67 4.66 -1.83
C PRO A 69 -11.76 4.88 -3.34
N SER A 70 -12.41 5.95 -3.82
CA SER A 70 -12.50 6.23 -5.25
C SER A 70 -11.15 6.64 -5.85
N THR A 71 -10.19 7.02 -5.01
CA THR A 71 -8.81 7.31 -5.40
C THR A 71 -7.90 6.08 -5.42
N TYR A 72 -8.36 4.95 -4.87
CA TYR A 72 -7.53 3.75 -4.77
C TYR A 72 -7.31 3.15 -6.15
N ILE A 73 -6.14 2.56 -6.34
CA ILE A 73 -5.78 1.90 -7.57
C ILE A 73 -6.08 0.41 -7.39
N SER A 74 -6.90 -0.12 -8.28
CA SER A 74 -7.14 -1.56 -8.38
C SER A 74 -7.01 -1.96 -9.84
N TYR A 75 -6.00 -2.78 -10.12
CA TYR A 75 -5.70 -3.22 -11.48
C TYR A 75 -5.81 -4.75 -11.54
N PRO A 76 -6.97 -5.27 -12.00
CA PRO A 76 -7.07 -6.68 -12.36
C PRO A 76 -6.34 -6.92 -13.68
N ALA A 77 -5.59 -8.01 -13.74
CA ALA A 77 -4.89 -8.43 -14.96
C ALA A 77 -5.03 -9.93 -15.14
N TYR A 78 -4.99 -10.37 -16.39
CA TYR A 78 -4.97 -11.76 -16.74
C TYR A 78 -3.68 -12.05 -17.50
N ASN A 79 -2.85 -12.96 -16.97
CA ASN A 79 -1.55 -13.27 -17.58
C ASN A 79 -1.62 -14.44 -18.60
N GLY A 80 -2.83 -14.88 -18.98
CA GLY A 80 -3.04 -16.01 -19.88
C GLY A 80 -3.22 -17.37 -19.17
N LYS A 81 -2.90 -17.45 -17.88
CA LYS A 81 -2.97 -18.68 -17.06
C LYS A 81 -3.68 -18.46 -15.72
N GLN A 82 -3.35 -17.34 -15.06
CA GLN A 82 -3.85 -16.98 -13.74
C GLN A 82 -4.31 -15.52 -13.73
N PRO A 83 -5.52 -15.22 -13.23
CA PRO A 83 -5.90 -13.85 -12.91
C PRO A 83 -5.07 -13.35 -11.72
N VAL A 84 -4.62 -12.10 -11.79
CA VAL A 84 -3.86 -11.44 -10.74
C VAL A 84 -4.44 -10.07 -10.45
N GLN A 85 -4.17 -9.55 -9.27
CA GLN A 85 -4.59 -8.21 -8.90
C GLN A 85 -3.48 -7.46 -8.20
N MET A 86 -3.25 -6.23 -8.65
CA MET A 86 -2.41 -5.26 -7.95
C MET A 86 -3.27 -4.14 -7.43
N ASN A 87 -3.11 -3.82 -6.15
CA ASN A 87 -3.83 -2.74 -5.50
C ASN A 87 -2.85 -1.75 -4.85
N ILE A 88 -3.21 -0.48 -4.88
CA ILE A 88 -2.57 0.55 -4.05
C ILE A 88 -3.68 1.31 -3.34
N TYR A 89 -3.64 1.32 -2.01
CA TYR A 89 -4.71 1.88 -1.20
C TYR A 89 -4.22 2.45 0.12
N TRP A 90 -5.00 3.35 0.72
CA TRP A 90 -4.72 3.88 2.05
C TRP A 90 -5.07 2.82 3.11
N LYS A 91 -4.13 2.50 4.00
CA LYS A 91 -4.37 1.56 5.10
C LYS A 91 -5.39 2.13 6.08
N ASP A 92 -6.43 1.36 6.37
CA ASP A 92 -7.46 1.80 7.31
C ASP A 92 -6.88 2.15 8.69
N GLY A 93 -7.41 3.23 9.28
CA GLY A 93 -6.90 3.80 10.54
C GLY A 93 -5.48 4.37 10.48
N CYS A 94 -4.81 4.39 9.32
CA CYS A 94 -3.45 4.91 9.22
C CYS A 94 -3.42 6.44 9.21
N ILE A 95 -2.57 6.99 10.06
CA ILE A 95 -2.28 8.43 10.17
C ILE A 95 -0.77 8.57 9.98
N LEU A 96 -0.32 9.37 9.02
CA LEU A 96 1.10 9.66 8.83
C LEU A 96 1.67 10.49 9.99
N ASP A 97 2.99 10.49 10.12
CA ASP A 97 3.73 11.38 11.00
C ASP A 97 3.39 12.87 10.78
N TYR A 98 3.67 13.69 11.79
CA TYR A 98 3.28 15.10 11.79
C TYR A 98 4.30 15.97 11.02
N PRO A 99 3.85 16.91 10.16
CA PRO A 99 2.47 17.24 9.84
C PRO A 99 1.80 16.16 8.97
N SER A 100 0.65 15.67 9.41
CA SER A 100 -0.07 14.61 8.71
C SER A 100 -0.68 15.16 7.42
N THR A 101 -0.50 14.45 6.31
CA THR A 101 -1.26 14.65 5.08
C THR A 101 -2.36 13.61 4.97
N ASP A 102 -3.49 13.98 4.35
CA ASP A 102 -4.57 13.06 3.97
C ASP A 102 -4.49 12.67 2.49
N GLU A 103 -3.41 13.05 1.80
CA GLU A 103 -3.15 12.72 0.40
C GLU A 103 -1.68 12.30 0.21
N ILE A 104 -1.45 11.19 -0.49
CA ILE A 104 -0.11 10.68 -0.79
C ILE A 104 -0.02 10.27 -2.26
N TYR A 105 1.04 10.68 -2.94
CA TYR A 105 1.32 10.20 -4.30
C TYR A 105 1.92 8.79 -4.27
N PRO A 106 1.33 7.79 -4.95
CA PRO A 106 1.86 6.42 -4.91
C PRO A 106 3.25 6.28 -5.54
N ALA A 107 3.68 7.24 -6.36
CA ALA A 107 5.04 7.28 -6.89
C ALA A 107 6.09 7.66 -5.82
N ASN A 108 5.68 8.35 -4.75
CA ASN A 108 6.56 8.81 -3.68
C ASN A 108 5.84 8.77 -2.30
N PRO A 109 5.50 7.57 -1.79
CA PRO A 109 4.70 7.43 -0.59
C PRO A 109 5.41 7.85 0.70
N LEU A 110 6.74 8.00 0.63
CA LEU A 110 7.60 8.36 1.76
C LEU A 110 8.09 9.81 1.70
N GLU A 111 7.64 10.61 0.72
CA GLU A 111 8.11 12.00 0.51
C GLU A 111 9.63 12.12 0.40
N LEU A 112 10.27 11.20 -0.33
CA LEU A 112 11.71 11.25 -0.62
C LEU A 112 12.02 12.41 -1.59
N ASP A 113 13.19 13.03 -1.43
CA ASP A 113 13.68 14.08 -2.34
C ASP A 113 13.87 13.55 -3.78
N ASP A 114 14.36 12.31 -3.89
CA ASP A 114 14.49 11.58 -5.14
C ASP A 114 14.00 10.14 -4.96
N PRO A 115 12.69 9.87 -5.18
CA PRO A 115 12.15 8.52 -5.10
C PRO A 115 12.65 7.63 -6.25
N GLY A 116 13.23 8.20 -7.31
CA GLY A 116 13.44 7.51 -8.58
C GLY A 116 12.14 7.24 -9.33
N SER A 117 12.27 6.79 -10.59
CA SER A 117 11.11 6.53 -11.47
C SER A 117 10.45 5.16 -11.25
N THR A 118 11.06 4.28 -10.44
CA THR A 118 10.64 2.88 -10.29
C THR A 118 10.05 2.55 -8.92
N PHE A 119 10.12 3.44 -7.92
CA PHE A 119 9.79 3.11 -6.53
C PHE A 119 8.42 2.43 -6.33
N CYS A 120 7.37 2.95 -6.98
CA CYS A 120 6.04 2.34 -6.97
C CYS A 120 6.05 0.90 -7.51
N GLN A 121 6.75 0.68 -8.63
CA GLN A 121 6.84 -0.65 -9.26
C GLN A 121 7.66 -1.58 -8.39
N ASP A 122 8.76 -1.10 -7.83
CA ASP A 122 9.64 -1.88 -6.97
C ASP A 122 8.89 -2.39 -5.73
N LEU A 123 8.00 -1.58 -5.12
CA LEU A 123 7.18 -2.03 -4.00
C LEU A 123 6.27 -3.22 -4.37
N LEU A 124 5.64 -3.18 -5.55
CA LEU A 124 4.79 -4.27 -6.06
C LEU A 124 5.59 -5.50 -6.49
N ILE A 125 6.67 -5.30 -7.25
CA ILE A 125 7.55 -6.38 -7.75
C ILE A 125 8.19 -7.10 -6.57
N ASN A 126 8.66 -6.38 -5.55
CA ASN A 126 9.26 -6.98 -4.38
C ASN A 126 8.29 -7.83 -3.55
N ASN A 127 6.96 -7.63 -3.69
CA ASN A 127 5.97 -8.52 -3.08
C ASN A 127 5.90 -9.89 -3.76
N TRP A 128 6.31 -9.98 -5.03
CA TRP A 128 6.52 -11.26 -5.72
C TRP A 128 7.93 -11.79 -5.44
N GLU A 129 8.98 -10.98 -5.64
CA GLU A 129 10.37 -11.46 -5.54
C GLU A 129 10.77 -11.95 -4.15
N LYS A 130 10.26 -11.30 -3.08
CA LYS A 130 10.65 -11.65 -1.70
C LYS A 130 9.62 -12.51 -0.97
N CYS A 131 8.46 -12.77 -1.58
CA CYS A 131 7.53 -13.76 -1.09
C CYS A 131 7.72 -15.04 -1.89
N ASP A 132 8.51 -15.96 -1.35
CA ASP A 132 8.76 -17.29 -1.94
C ASP A 132 7.56 -18.21 -1.70
N ASN A 133 6.43 -17.86 -2.29
CA ASN A 133 5.13 -18.53 -2.10
C ASN A 133 4.47 -18.87 -3.43
N THR A 134 5.25 -19.45 -4.35
CA THR A 134 4.77 -19.92 -5.67
C THR A 134 4.09 -18.83 -6.51
N GLY A 135 4.42 -17.56 -6.26
CA GLY A 135 3.88 -16.43 -7.00
C GLY A 135 2.54 -15.89 -6.49
N VAL A 136 2.02 -16.38 -5.36
CA VAL A 136 0.81 -15.82 -4.74
C VAL A 136 0.99 -14.36 -4.35
N GLY A 137 2.20 -13.97 -3.94
CA GLY A 137 2.55 -12.59 -3.65
C GLY A 137 2.33 -12.19 -2.19
N GLY A 138 2.07 -10.91 -1.98
CA GLY A 138 2.01 -10.32 -0.65
C GLY A 138 1.70 -8.85 -0.72
N ASN A 139 1.79 -8.20 0.44
CA ASN A 139 1.65 -6.76 0.54
C ASN A 139 2.76 -6.15 1.39
N VAL A 140 3.04 -4.89 1.09
CA VAL A 140 3.96 -4.06 1.87
C VAL A 140 3.34 -2.69 2.07
N GLN A 141 3.51 -2.14 3.26
CA GLN A 141 3.09 -0.79 3.58
C GLN A 141 4.30 0.16 3.48
N ALA A 142 4.12 1.28 2.78
CA ALA A 142 5.08 2.38 2.72
C ALA A 142 4.37 3.66 3.19
N GLY A 143 4.74 4.16 4.37
CA GLY A 143 3.96 5.19 5.04
C GLY A 143 2.53 4.69 5.31
N CYS A 144 1.50 5.38 4.78
CA CYS A 144 0.11 4.91 4.89
C CYS A 144 -0.45 4.22 3.64
N LEU A 145 0.33 4.09 2.57
CA LEU A 145 -0.10 3.36 1.38
C LEU A 145 0.32 1.89 1.48
N VAL A 146 -0.60 1.00 1.14
CA VAL A 146 -0.34 -0.43 0.99
C VAL A 146 -0.24 -0.74 -0.50
N TYR A 147 0.83 -1.43 -0.87
CA TYR A 147 1.06 -1.98 -2.19
C TYR A 147 0.83 -3.48 -2.07
N ASP A 148 -0.23 -3.95 -2.71
CA ASP A 148 -0.71 -5.33 -2.62
C ASP A 148 -0.60 -5.98 -4.00
N PHE A 149 0.01 -7.16 -4.05
CA PHE A 149 0.02 -8.04 -5.21
C PHE A 149 -0.46 -9.41 -4.77
N LYS A 150 -1.52 -9.90 -5.41
CA LYS A 150 -2.09 -11.21 -5.13
C LYS A 150 -2.47 -11.97 -6.38
N ALA A 151 -2.32 -13.28 -6.34
CA ALA A 151 -3.07 -14.17 -7.21
C ALA A 151 -4.57 -13.97 -6.94
N ALA A 152 -5.38 -14.02 -8.00
CA ALA A 152 -6.84 -13.96 -7.93
C ALA A 152 -7.43 -15.26 -8.48
N HIS A 153 -8.69 -15.54 -8.16
CA HIS A 153 -9.52 -16.54 -8.83
C HIS A 153 -10.68 -15.85 -9.54
N ASP A 154 -11.11 -16.43 -10.65
CA ASP A 154 -12.35 -16.04 -11.34
C ASP A 154 -13.60 -16.48 -10.54
#